data_AF-A0AA88BA51-F1
#
_entry.id   AF-A0AA88BA51-F1
#
_cell.length_a   1.000
_cell.length_b   1.000
_cell.length_c   1.000
_cell.angle_alpha   90.00
_cell.angle_beta   90.00
_cell.angle_gamma   90.00
#
_symmetry.space_group_name_H-M   'P 1'
#
loop_
_entity.id
_entity.type
_entity.pdbx_description
1 polymer ?
#
loop_
_entity_poly.entity_id
_entity_poly.type
_entity_poly.pdbx_seq_one_letter_code
_entity_poly.pdbx_strand_id
1 'polypeptide(L)'
;MLSNIETLFVRLLRGTVIATAMVSFIITMLALLFALYAEFAPNPKVRLADQIDRFRQVTDPVKLIREVFPAEAPIVKETGGPDNVAYEKGKRLDPEILQQFNKFLDGALGASFENASQFADWLHNNGVRFRGYSALEDRNALDEGNIEVLWRSLIFDYARRLSARAPALATANKDKQYSSAIDRFTAATPPTRAPYFVVWFFNKLQGELQLVAQEFQEEQDRRLALRLMAPVALYVAAGAFSYFIFIMFLFLLVSIEASVRRLASAGNSALPPLPAAPKV
;
A
#
# COMPACT_ATOMS: atom_id res chain seq x y z
N MET A 1 30.84 58.36 5.12
CA MET A 1 30.82 56.87 5.13
C MET A 1 29.74 56.29 6.04
N LEU A 2 29.45 56.84 7.23
CA LEU A 2 28.37 56.38 8.12
C LEU A 2 26.98 56.30 7.43
N SER A 3 26.60 57.33 6.66
CA SER A 3 25.30 57.39 5.96
C SER A 3 25.07 56.23 4.98
N ASN A 4 26.08 55.81 4.20
CA ASN A 4 25.93 54.68 3.27
C ASN A 4 25.84 53.33 4.00
N ILE A 5 26.52 53.20 5.14
CA ILE A 5 26.48 52.00 5.99
C ILE A 5 25.13 51.88 6.69
N GLU A 6 24.58 52.98 7.23
CA GLU A 6 23.22 53.02 7.78
C GLU A 6 22.16 52.68 6.73
N THR A 7 22.30 53.21 5.51
CA THR A 7 21.35 52.93 4.42
C THR A 7 21.39 51.46 4.00
N LEU A 8 22.57 50.84 4.01
CA LEU A 8 22.74 49.42 3.69
C LEU A 8 22.21 48.52 4.82
N PHE A 9 22.49 48.86 6.08
CA PHE A 9 22.01 48.13 7.25
C PHE A 9 20.47 48.17 7.36
N VAL A 10 19.85 49.33 7.12
CA VAL A 10 18.39 49.47 7.09
C VAL A 10 17.75 48.67 5.94
N ARG A 11 18.38 48.66 4.76
CA ARG A 11 17.91 47.83 3.63
C ARG A 11 18.03 46.34 3.93
N LEU A 12 19.14 45.91 4.52
CA LEU A 12 19.39 44.52 4.87
C LEU A 12 18.41 44.05 5.95
N LEU A 13 18.21 44.86 7.00
CA LEU A 13 17.25 44.58 8.07
C LEU A 13 15.82 44.50 7.54
N ARG A 14 15.41 45.38 6.63
CA ARG A 14 14.11 45.30 5.95
C ARG A 14 13.98 44.03 5.11
N GLY A 15 15.02 43.66 4.38
CA GLY A 15 15.06 42.41 3.58
C GLY A 15 14.93 41.17 4.46
N THR A 16 15.66 41.10 5.57
CA THR A 16 15.59 40.00 6.52
C THR A 16 14.19 39.90 7.15
N VAL A 17 13.59 41.01 7.56
CA VAL A 17 12.23 41.02 8.13
C VAL A 17 11.18 40.52 7.14
N ILE A 18 11.24 40.97 5.88
CA ILE A 18 10.32 40.50 4.82
C ILE A 18 10.53 39.01 4.55
N ALA A 19 11.79 38.57 4.43
CA ALA A 19 12.11 37.16 4.20
C ALA A 19 11.60 36.27 5.34
N THR A 20 11.82 36.66 6.59
CA THR A 20 11.33 35.92 7.76
C THR A 20 9.80 35.87 7.80
N ALA A 21 9.11 36.96 7.49
CA ALA A 21 7.64 36.97 7.39
C ALA A 21 7.12 36.02 6.30
N MET A 22 7.76 36.02 5.12
CA MET A 22 7.40 35.09 4.04
C MET A 22 7.63 33.63 4.46
N VAL A 23 8.76 33.33 5.08
CA VAL A 23 9.07 31.97 5.57
C VAL A 23 8.06 31.53 6.62
N SER A 24 7.73 32.37 7.60
CA SER A 24 6.71 32.07 8.61
C SER A 24 5.34 31.79 8.00
N PHE A 25 4.93 32.60 7.02
CA PHE A 25 3.66 32.37 6.31
C PHE A 25 3.66 31.05 5.52
N ILE A 26 4.76 30.72 4.83
CA ILE A 26 4.91 29.45 4.11
C ILE A 26 4.84 28.26 5.08
N ILE A 27 5.54 28.33 6.22
CA ILE A 27 5.51 27.28 7.25
C ILE A 27 4.09 27.10 7.78
N THR A 28 3.37 28.19 8.06
CA THR A 28 1.95 28.13 8.46
C THR A 28 1.10 27.42 7.41
N MET A 29 1.21 27.81 6.13
CA MET A 29 0.45 27.18 5.05
C MET A 29 0.76 25.70 4.91
N LEU A 30 2.04 25.30 4.93
CA LEU A 30 2.45 23.90 4.84
C LEU A 30 1.93 23.09 6.02
N ALA A 31 2.03 23.63 7.24
CA ALA A 31 1.55 22.97 8.45
C ALA A 31 0.02 22.82 8.45
N LEU A 32 -0.72 23.81 7.95
CA LEU A 32 -2.18 23.72 7.76
C LEU A 32 -2.56 22.66 6.72
N LEU A 33 -1.90 22.66 5.55
CA LEU A 33 -2.13 21.66 4.50
C LEU A 33 -1.85 20.25 5.01
N PHE A 34 -0.77 20.08 5.78
CA PHE A 34 -0.46 18.81 6.42
C PHE A 34 -1.54 18.40 7.43
N ALA A 35 -1.98 19.30 8.31
CA ALA A 35 -3.04 19.02 9.28
C ALA A 35 -4.36 18.62 8.60
N LEU A 36 -4.76 19.36 7.56
CA LEU A 36 -5.91 19.04 6.72
C LEU A 36 -5.78 17.65 6.08
N TYR A 37 -4.62 17.34 5.49
CA TYR A 37 -4.38 16.02 4.91
C TYR A 37 -4.44 14.92 5.98
N ALA A 38 -3.78 15.12 7.13
CA ALA A 38 -3.75 14.19 8.23
C ALA A 38 -5.17 13.88 8.75
N GLU A 39 -6.05 14.88 8.84
CA GLU A 39 -7.41 14.75 9.34
C GLU A 39 -8.37 14.13 8.31
N PHE A 40 -8.31 14.58 7.07
CA PHE A 40 -9.30 14.23 6.03
C PHE A 40 -8.92 13.05 5.13
N ALA A 41 -7.67 12.59 5.10
CA ALA A 41 -7.37 11.44 4.24
C ALA A 41 -8.17 10.18 4.66
N PRO A 42 -8.60 9.38 3.67
CA PRO A 42 -9.48 8.26 3.90
C PRO A 42 -8.82 7.20 4.80
N ASN A 43 -9.64 6.41 5.48
CA ASN A 43 -9.14 5.21 6.15
C ASN A 43 -8.63 4.23 5.07
N PRO A 44 -7.50 3.55 5.31
CA PRO A 44 -7.02 2.51 4.40
C PRO A 44 -8.08 1.41 4.28
N LYS A 45 -8.21 0.86 3.08
CA LYS A 45 -9.10 -0.26 2.78
C LYS A 45 -8.32 -1.27 1.96
N VAL A 46 -8.35 -2.54 2.37
CA VAL A 46 -7.82 -3.63 1.55
C VAL A 46 -8.89 -4.09 0.59
N ARG A 47 -8.51 -4.26 -0.67
CA ARG A 47 -9.32 -4.92 -1.69
C ARG A 47 -8.62 -6.20 -2.10
N LEU A 48 -9.07 -7.34 -1.55
CA LEU A 48 -8.54 -8.66 -1.89
C LEU A 48 -8.68 -8.97 -3.39
N ALA A 49 -9.76 -8.50 -4.01
CA ALA A 49 -9.99 -8.62 -5.45
C ALA A 49 -8.92 -7.92 -6.31
N ASP A 50 -8.24 -6.89 -5.79
CA ASP A 50 -7.15 -6.20 -6.49
C ASP A 50 -5.80 -6.93 -6.30
N GLN A 51 -5.72 -7.87 -5.37
CA GLN A 51 -4.53 -8.66 -5.05
C GLN A 51 -4.52 -10.04 -5.73
N ILE A 52 -5.49 -10.33 -6.61
CA ILE A 52 -5.62 -11.64 -7.26
C ILE A 52 -4.37 -12.05 -8.02
N ASP A 53 -3.77 -11.15 -8.80
CA ASP A 53 -2.57 -11.49 -9.57
C ASP A 53 -1.41 -11.86 -8.65
N ARG A 54 -1.28 -11.16 -7.52
CA ARG A 54 -0.30 -11.49 -6.47
C ARG A 54 -0.56 -12.89 -5.91
N PHE A 55 -1.82 -13.22 -5.56
CA PHE A 55 -2.18 -14.55 -5.09
C PHE A 55 -1.95 -15.66 -6.12
N ARG A 56 -2.28 -15.42 -7.40
CA ARG A 56 -2.04 -16.36 -8.51
C ARG A 56 -0.55 -16.60 -8.76
N GLN A 57 0.28 -15.57 -8.58
CA GLN A 57 1.73 -15.70 -8.74
C GLN A 57 2.36 -16.54 -7.62
N VAL A 58 1.91 -16.40 -6.38
CA VAL A 58 2.49 -17.16 -5.25
C VAL A 58 1.99 -18.60 -5.20
N THR A 59 0.79 -18.86 -5.71
CA THR A 59 0.19 -20.20 -5.80
C THR A 59 0.45 -20.89 -7.16
N ASP A 60 1.41 -20.40 -7.94
CA ASP A 60 1.69 -20.95 -9.26
C ASP A 60 2.22 -22.41 -9.20
N PRO A 61 1.58 -23.38 -9.87
CA PRO A 61 2.06 -24.76 -9.92
C PRO A 61 3.50 -24.93 -10.41
N VAL A 62 4.04 -23.99 -11.22
CA VAL A 62 5.44 -24.03 -11.65
C VAL A 62 6.39 -23.93 -10.46
N LYS A 63 6.04 -23.09 -9.47
CA LYS A 63 6.84 -22.96 -8.25
C LYS A 63 6.82 -24.25 -7.46
N LEU A 64 5.65 -24.90 -7.32
CA LEU A 64 5.56 -26.22 -6.70
C LEU A 64 6.44 -27.25 -7.42
N ILE A 65 6.34 -27.34 -8.75
CA ILE A 65 7.12 -28.32 -9.53
C ILE A 65 8.63 -28.07 -9.37
N ARG A 66 9.06 -26.81 -9.38
CA ARG A 66 10.46 -26.43 -9.12
C ARG A 66 10.93 -26.74 -7.69
N GLU A 67 10.04 -26.72 -6.71
CA GLU A 67 10.36 -27.05 -5.32
C GLU A 67 10.50 -28.57 -5.11
N VAL A 68 9.76 -29.39 -5.87
CA VAL A 68 9.72 -30.85 -5.67
C VAL A 68 10.70 -31.60 -6.58
N PHE A 69 10.90 -31.13 -7.81
CA PHE A 69 11.75 -31.80 -8.81
C PHE A 69 13.15 -31.16 -8.88
N PRO A 70 14.19 -31.94 -9.21
CA PRO A 70 15.53 -31.40 -9.47
C PRO A 70 15.52 -30.32 -10.56
N ALA A 71 16.37 -29.30 -10.43
CA ALA A 71 16.39 -28.15 -11.35
C ALA A 71 16.70 -28.56 -12.80
N GLU A 72 17.47 -29.63 -13.01
CA GLU A 72 17.82 -30.14 -14.33
C GLU A 72 16.71 -30.99 -14.97
N ALA A 73 15.67 -31.36 -14.22
CA ALA A 73 14.63 -32.28 -14.68
C ALA A 73 13.87 -31.70 -15.89
N PRO A 74 13.59 -32.50 -16.95
CA PRO A 74 12.86 -32.05 -18.14
C PRO A 74 11.54 -31.38 -17.81
N ILE A 75 10.80 -31.92 -16.84
CA ILE A 75 9.54 -31.36 -16.36
C ILE A 75 9.65 -29.91 -15.89
N VAL A 76 10.77 -29.52 -15.25
CA VAL A 76 10.97 -28.14 -14.78
C VAL A 76 11.14 -27.17 -15.96
N LYS A 77 11.77 -27.64 -17.05
CA LYS A 77 11.93 -26.86 -18.29
C LYS A 77 10.62 -26.78 -19.07
N GLU A 78 9.94 -27.91 -19.24
CA GLU A 78 8.68 -28.02 -19.99
C GLU A 78 7.53 -27.25 -19.34
N THR A 79 7.44 -27.27 -18.01
CA THR A 79 6.39 -26.56 -17.28
C THR A 79 6.74 -25.11 -16.97
N GLY A 80 7.97 -24.67 -17.29
CA GLY A 80 8.46 -23.32 -17.00
C GLY A 80 7.83 -22.21 -17.84
N GLY A 81 7.11 -22.56 -18.92
CA GLY A 81 6.39 -21.62 -19.77
C GLY A 81 5.05 -21.15 -19.19
N PRO A 82 4.42 -20.13 -19.79
CA PRO A 82 3.07 -19.72 -19.42
C PRO A 82 2.07 -20.84 -19.70
N ASP A 83 1.11 -21.05 -18.81
CA ASP A 83 0.06 -22.05 -18.97
C ASP A 83 -1.14 -21.57 -19.81
N ASN A 84 -1.17 -20.29 -20.17
CA ASN A 84 -2.27 -19.65 -20.90
C ASN A 84 -3.66 -19.88 -20.28
N VAL A 85 -3.72 -20.14 -18.96
CA VAL A 85 -4.98 -20.32 -18.25
C VAL A 85 -5.49 -18.96 -17.80
N ALA A 86 -6.58 -18.51 -18.42
CA ALA A 86 -7.27 -17.29 -18.03
C ALA A 86 -7.88 -17.46 -16.63
N TYR A 87 -7.69 -16.44 -15.79
CA TYR A 87 -8.37 -16.40 -14.50
C TYR A 87 -9.86 -16.16 -14.71
N GLU A 88 -10.69 -16.94 -14.04
CA GLU A 88 -12.13 -16.76 -14.07
C GLU A 88 -12.65 -16.41 -12.67
N LYS A 89 -13.12 -15.17 -12.54
CA LYS A 89 -13.68 -14.62 -11.31
C LYS A 89 -14.99 -15.30 -10.91
N GLY A 90 -15.26 -15.32 -9.61
CA GLY A 90 -16.54 -15.73 -9.04
C GLY A 90 -16.50 -16.98 -8.17
N LYS A 91 -17.59 -17.18 -7.43
CA LYS A 91 -17.75 -18.31 -6.51
C LYS A 91 -17.75 -19.63 -7.25
N ARG A 92 -16.82 -20.51 -6.89
CA ARG A 92 -16.72 -21.88 -7.42
C ARG A 92 -17.32 -22.89 -6.46
N LEU A 93 -18.18 -23.74 -7.00
CA LEU A 93 -18.80 -24.82 -6.25
C LEU A 93 -17.89 -26.05 -6.22
N ASP A 94 -17.99 -26.85 -5.17
CA ASP A 94 -17.18 -28.06 -5.00
C ASP A 94 -17.21 -29.02 -6.22
N PRO A 95 -18.35 -29.22 -6.91
CA PRO A 95 -18.39 -30.05 -8.13
C PRO A 95 -17.52 -29.52 -9.28
N GLU A 96 -17.41 -28.19 -9.44
CA GLU A 96 -16.56 -27.59 -10.47
C GLU A 96 -15.08 -27.79 -10.12
N ILE A 97 -14.73 -27.59 -8.86
CA ILE A 97 -13.36 -27.77 -8.34
C ILE A 97 -12.95 -29.25 -8.48
N LEU A 98 -13.84 -30.18 -8.09
CA LEU A 98 -13.68 -31.61 -8.27
C LEU A 98 -13.36 -31.97 -9.71
N GLN A 99 -14.13 -31.44 -10.67
CA GLN A 99 -13.95 -31.75 -12.08
C GLN A 99 -12.54 -31.38 -12.56
N GLN A 100 -12.02 -30.23 -12.14
CA GLN A 100 -10.66 -29.80 -12.53
C GLN A 100 -9.58 -30.64 -11.85
N PHE A 101 -9.76 -31.00 -10.57
CA PHE A 101 -8.84 -31.92 -9.91
C PHE A 101 -8.85 -33.29 -10.55
N ASN A 102 -10.00 -33.85 -10.91
CA ASN A 102 -10.07 -35.14 -11.59
C ASN A 102 -9.37 -35.10 -12.96
N LYS A 103 -9.51 -34.02 -13.74
CA LYS A 103 -8.74 -33.86 -14.99
C LYS A 103 -7.23 -33.88 -14.75
N PHE A 104 -6.79 -33.22 -13.68
CA PHE A 104 -5.37 -33.23 -13.31
C PHE A 104 -4.92 -34.62 -12.84
N LEU A 105 -5.62 -35.22 -11.87
CA LEU A 105 -5.24 -36.49 -11.26
C LEU A 105 -5.24 -37.63 -12.29
N ASP A 106 -6.25 -37.68 -13.17
CA ASP A 106 -6.35 -38.69 -14.21
C ASP A 106 -5.20 -38.50 -15.23
N GLY A 107 -5.02 -37.27 -15.69
CA GLY A 107 -4.00 -36.94 -16.68
C GLY A 107 -2.56 -37.10 -16.20
N ALA A 108 -2.27 -36.87 -14.91
CA ALA A 108 -0.91 -36.87 -14.35
C ALA A 108 -0.56 -38.17 -13.62
N LEU A 109 -1.51 -38.73 -12.88
CA LEU A 109 -1.29 -39.80 -11.91
C LEU A 109 -2.11 -41.07 -12.22
N GLY A 110 -3.05 -41.01 -13.16
CA GLY A 110 -3.98 -42.12 -13.42
C GLY A 110 -4.93 -42.39 -12.25
N ALA A 111 -5.32 -41.34 -11.51
CA ALA A 111 -6.19 -41.42 -10.34
C ALA A 111 -7.38 -40.46 -10.47
N SER A 112 -8.47 -40.73 -9.77
CA SER A 112 -9.63 -39.82 -9.72
C SER A 112 -10.45 -40.04 -8.45
N PHE A 113 -11.16 -39.02 -8.00
CA PHE A 113 -12.22 -39.17 -7.01
C PHE A 113 -13.46 -39.80 -7.65
N GLU A 114 -14.08 -40.73 -6.94
CA GLU A 114 -15.26 -41.47 -7.41
C GLU A 114 -16.54 -40.64 -7.28
N ASN A 115 -16.62 -39.76 -6.27
CA ASN A 115 -17.82 -38.97 -6.00
C ASN A 115 -17.51 -37.65 -5.28
N ALA A 116 -18.49 -36.74 -5.29
CA ALA A 116 -18.37 -35.41 -4.71
C ALA A 116 -18.24 -35.41 -3.18
N SER A 117 -18.85 -36.38 -2.48
CA SER A 117 -18.69 -36.53 -1.03
C SER A 117 -17.25 -36.86 -0.66
N GLN A 118 -16.61 -37.78 -1.37
CA GLN A 118 -15.20 -38.15 -1.16
C GLN A 118 -14.29 -36.93 -1.39
N PHE A 119 -14.54 -36.16 -2.44
CA PHE A 119 -13.79 -34.94 -2.72
C PHE A 119 -14.02 -33.86 -1.66
N ALA A 120 -15.26 -33.62 -1.24
CA ALA A 120 -15.60 -32.64 -0.22
C ALA A 120 -14.98 -33.01 1.13
N ASP A 121 -15.07 -34.28 1.53
CA ASP A 121 -14.38 -34.79 2.73
C ASP A 121 -12.87 -34.62 2.60
N TRP A 122 -12.31 -34.91 1.43
CA TRP A 122 -10.88 -34.75 1.20
C TRP A 122 -10.43 -33.29 1.23
N LEU A 123 -11.23 -32.36 0.70
CA LEU A 123 -10.90 -30.93 0.65
C LEU A 123 -11.07 -30.25 2.01
N HIS A 124 -12.15 -30.57 2.73
CA HIS A 124 -12.55 -29.85 3.95
C HIS A 124 -12.15 -30.59 5.25
N ASN A 125 -12.21 -31.92 5.27
CA ASN A 125 -12.02 -32.71 6.50
C ASN A 125 -10.57 -33.21 6.70
N ASN A 126 -9.68 -33.03 5.73
CA ASN A 126 -8.28 -33.42 5.87
C ASN A 126 -7.42 -32.45 6.71
N GLY A 127 -8.01 -31.39 7.28
CA GLY A 127 -7.33 -30.52 8.26
C GLY A 127 -6.58 -29.34 7.67
N VAL A 128 -6.63 -29.12 6.35
CA VAL A 128 -6.15 -27.88 5.71
C VAL A 128 -7.18 -26.77 5.95
N ARG A 129 -7.32 -26.35 7.21
CA ARG A 129 -8.23 -25.26 7.57
C ARG A 129 -7.59 -23.96 7.14
N PHE A 130 -7.97 -23.49 5.96
CA PHE A 130 -7.73 -22.13 5.55
C PHE A 130 -8.34 -21.17 6.58
N ARG A 131 -7.50 -20.37 7.26
CA ARG A 131 -7.95 -19.41 8.26
C ARG A 131 -8.02 -18.04 7.60
N GLY A 132 -9.23 -17.53 7.43
CA GLY A 132 -9.44 -16.15 7.00
C GLY A 132 -8.94 -15.17 8.05
N TYR A 133 -8.41 -14.03 7.60
CA TYR A 133 -8.12 -12.88 8.45
C TYR A 133 -9.36 -11.99 8.47
N SER A 134 -10.10 -11.95 9.58
CA SER A 134 -11.36 -11.20 9.70
C SER A 134 -11.19 -9.71 9.41
N ALA A 135 -10.00 -9.15 9.61
CA ALA A 135 -9.67 -7.76 9.29
C ALA A 135 -9.67 -7.46 7.78
N LEU A 136 -9.52 -8.49 6.93
CA LEU A 136 -9.49 -8.39 5.47
C LEU A 136 -10.80 -8.82 4.81
N GLU A 137 -11.71 -9.43 5.58
CA GLU A 137 -12.91 -10.07 5.06
C GLU A 137 -14.04 -9.06 4.82
N ASP A 138 -14.49 -8.93 3.58
CA ASP A 138 -15.80 -8.35 3.29
C ASP A 138 -16.84 -9.48 3.20
N ARG A 139 -17.54 -9.72 4.31
CA ARG A 139 -18.54 -10.80 4.39
C ARG A 139 -19.74 -10.60 3.45
N ASN A 140 -19.98 -9.37 3.02
CA ASN A 140 -21.11 -9.04 2.16
C ASN A 140 -20.73 -9.08 0.67
N ALA A 141 -19.44 -9.15 0.37
CA ALA A 141 -18.96 -9.28 -1.00
C ALA A 141 -19.40 -10.63 -1.61
N LEU A 142 -19.84 -10.58 -2.86
CA LEU A 142 -20.16 -11.75 -3.67
C LEU A 142 -18.99 -12.19 -4.56
N ASP A 143 -17.93 -11.38 -4.59
CA ASP A 143 -16.70 -11.58 -5.33
C ASP A 143 -15.54 -11.97 -4.40
N GLU A 144 -14.31 -11.89 -4.87
CA GLU A 144 -13.10 -12.25 -4.11
C GLU A 144 -12.76 -11.28 -2.96
N GLY A 145 -13.57 -10.23 -2.73
CA GLY A 145 -13.58 -9.50 -1.46
C GLY A 145 -14.01 -10.37 -0.28
N ASN A 146 -14.81 -11.41 -0.55
CA ASN A 146 -15.13 -12.45 0.40
C ASN A 146 -14.04 -13.53 0.36
N ILE A 147 -13.47 -13.79 1.52
CA ILE A 147 -12.36 -14.74 1.68
C ILE A 147 -12.75 -16.16 1.23
N GLU A 148 -14.01 -16.58 1.45
CA GLU A 148 -14.50 -17.87 0.99
C GLU A 148 -14.53 -17.97 -0.54
N VAL A 149 -14.98 -16.91 -1.21
CA VAL A 149 -15.01 -16.82 -2.67
C VAL A 149 -13.59 -16.77 -3.24
N LEU A 150 -12.69 -16.05 -2.57
CA LEU A 150 -11.28 -15.94 -2.94
C LEU A 150 -10.58 -17.31 -2.98
N TRP A 151 -10.58 -18.07 -1.89
CA TRP A 151 -9.82 -19.33 -1.88
C TRP A 151 -10.45 -20.36 -2.83
N ARG A 152 -11.78 -20.37 -2.98
CA ARG A 152 -12.50 -21.26 -3.91
C ARG A 152 -12.19 -20.95 -5.37
N SER A 153 -12.14 -19.68 -5.75
CA SER A 153 -11.76 -19.28 -7.12
C SER A 153 -10.29 -19.60 -7.40
N LEU A 154 -9.40 -19.35 -6.44
CA LEU A 154 -7.98 -19.62 -6.58
C LEU A 154 -7.63 -21.11 -6.63
N ILE A 155 -8.29 -21.95 -5.83
CA ILE A 155 -8.03 -23.40 -5.87
C ILE A 155 -8.55 -24.01 -7.19
N PHE A 156 -9.64 -23.48 -7.73
CA PHE A 156 -10.13 -23.85 -9.06
C PHE A 156 -9.14 -23.46 -10.16
N ASP A 157 -8.65 -22.21 -10.14
CA ASP A 157 -7.62 -21.73 -11.07
C ASP A 157 -6.34 -22.59 -10.94
N TYR A 158 -5.90 -22.85 -9.72
CA TYR A 158 -4.77 -23.72 -9.43
C TYR A 158 -4.93 -25.13 -10.00
N ALA A 159 -6.10 -25.76 -9.82
CA ALA A 159 -6.39 -27.08 -10.38
C ALA A 159 -6.37 -27.08 -11.92
N ARG A 160 -6.88 -26.02 -12.57
CA ARG A 160 -6.78 -25.87 -14.03
C ARG A 160 -5.34 -25.75 -14.51
N ARG A 161 -4.54 -24.94 -13.80
CA ARG A 161 -3.12 -24.73 -14.10
C ARG A 161 -2.31 -26.00 -13.86
N LEU A 162 -2.66 -26.82 -12.87
CA LEU A 162 -2.12 -28.16 -12.69
C LEU A 162 -2.52 -29.10 -13.83
N SER A 163 -3.78 -29.10 -14.24
CA SER A 163 -4.27 -29.93 -15.35
C SER A 163 -3.56 -29.60 -16.67
N ALA A 164 -3.28 -28.33 -16.95
CA ALA A 164 -2.48 -27.93 -18.11
C ALA A 164 -1.06 -28.52 -18.11
N ARG A 165 -0.52 -28.88 -16.93
CA ARG A 165 0.81 -29.47 -16.74
C ARG A 165 0.77 -30.98 -16.53
N ALA A 166 -0.41 -31.58 -16.56
CA ALA A 166 -0.59 -33.01 -16.34
C ALA A 166 0.22 -33.89 -17.30
N PRO A 167 0.35 -33.58 -18.61
CA PRO A 167 1.14 -34.41 -19.53
C PRO A 167 2.63 -34.50 -19.17
N ALA A 168 3.22 -33.39 -18.72
CA ALA A 168 4.62 -33.34 -18.29
C ALA A 168 4.82 -34.11 -16.97
N LEU A 169 3.87 -33.97 -16.03
CA LEU A 169 3.85 -34.75 -14.78
C LEU A 169 3.66 -36.25 -15.04
N ALA A 170 2.82 -36.64 -16.00
CA ALA A 170 2.62 -38.03 -16.39
C ALA A 170 3.89 -38.66 -16.98
N THR A 171 4.64 -37.87 -17.75
CA THR A 171 5.92 -38.31 -18.30
C THR A 171 6.93 -38.52 -17.18
N ALA A 172 7.02 -37.59 -16.23
CA ALA A 172 7.89 -37.73 -15.06
C ALA A 172 7.47 -38.91 -14.15
N ASN A 173 6.18 -39.18 -14.01
CA ASN A 173 5.66 -40.31 -13.23
C ASN A 173 6.07 -41.69 -13.79
N LYS A 174 6.25 -41.79 -15.10
CA LYS A 174 6.74 -43.02 -15.75
C LYS A 174 8.24 -43.23 -15.60
N ASP A 175 8.99 -42.18 -15.28
CA ASP A 175 10.44 -42.25 -15.13
C ASP A 175 10.81 -42.56 -13.68
N LYS A 176 11.48 -43.71 -13.49
CA LYS A 176 11.93 -44.17 -12.17
C LYS A 176 12.87 -43.19 -11.49
N GLN A 177 13.59 -42.36 -12.25
CA GLN A 177 14.48 -41.34 -11.68
C GLN A 177 13.73 -40.30 -10.84
N TYR A 178 12.45 -40.04 -11.16
CA TYR A 178 11.64 -39.02 -10.48
C TYR A 178 10.59 -39.61 -9.52
N SER A 179 10.63 -40.92 -9.24
CA SER A 179 9.64 -41.56 -8.35
C SER A 179 9.60 -40.88 -6.98
N SER A 180 10.75 -40.57 -6.39
CA SER A 180 10.83 -39.89 -5.08
C SER A 180 10.22 -38.47 -5.11
N ALA A 181 10.30 -37.76 -6.24
CA ALA A 181 9.70 -36.45 -6.40
C ALA A 181 8.18 -36.57 -6.54
N ILE A 182 7.68 -37.56 -7.28
CA ILE A 182 6.25 -37.86 -7.40
C ILE A 182 5.67 -38.32 -6.07
N ASP A 183 6.38 -39.17 -5.33
CA ASP A 183 6.00 -39.59 -3.98
C ASP A 183 5.89 -38.37 -3.07
N ARG A 184 6.87 -37.46 -3.06
CA ARG A 184 6.80 -36.20 -2.30
C ARG A 184 5.64 -35.31 -2.73
N PHE A 185 5.40 -35.20 -4.03
CA PHE A 185 4.32 -34.39 -4.60
C PHE A 185 2.94 -34.87 -4.11
N THR A 186 2.76 -36.18 -4.02
CA THR A 186 1.48 -36.84 -3.72
C THR A 186 1.33 -37.29 -2.26
N ALA A 187 2.42 -37.31 -1.49
CA ALA A 187 2.44 -37.77 -0.12
C ALA A 187 1.47 -36.98 0.77
N ALA A 188 0.79 -37.71 1.66
CA ALA A 188 0.05 -37.10 2.75
C ALA A 188 0.99 -36.27 3.63
N THR A 189 0.59 -35.05 4.00
CA THR A 189 1.43 -34.11 4.75
C THR A 189 0.92 -33.92 6.18
N PRO A 190 1.56 -34.52 7.22
CA PRO A 190 1.11 -34.39 8.61
C PRO A 190 1.08 -32.92 9.10
N PRO A 191 0.13 -32.54 9.98
CA PRO A 191 -0.91 -33.36 10.61
C PRO A 191 -2.11 -33.66 9.69
N THR A 192 -2.12 -33.11 8.48
CA THR A 192 -3.19 -33.30 7.51
C THR A 192 -3.04 -34.63 6.76
N ARG A 193 -4.13 -35.14 6.20
CA ARG A 193 -4.08 -36.28 5.28
C ARG A 193 -4.08 -35.84 3.81
N ALA A 194 -4.00 -34.53 3.57
CA ALA A 194 -4.00 -33.97 2.23
C ALA A 194 -2.63 -34.17 1.53
N PRO A 195 -2.62 -34.41 0.21
CA PRO A 195 -1.40 -34.44 -0.60
C PRO A 195 -0.62 -33.13 -0.52
N TYR A 196 0.71 -33.23 -0.63
CA TYR A 196 1.61 -32.08 -0.54
C TYR A 196 1.25 -30.96 -1.51
N PHE A 197 0.90 -31.26 -2.77
CA PHE A 197 0.53 -30.22 -3.75
C PHE A 197 -0.66 -29.34 -3.34
N VAL A 198 -1.54 -29.85 -2.47
CA VAL A 198 -2.71 -29.11 -1.95
C VAL A 198 -2.32 -28.32 -0.72
N VAL A 199 -1.60 -28.97 0.19
CA VAL A 199 -1.11 -28.32 1.42
C VAL A 199 -0.19 -27.15 1.06
N TRP A 200 0.64 -27.33 0.04
CA TRP A 200 1.48 -26.28 -0.52
C TRP A 200 0.65 -25.08 -0.98
N PHE A 201 -0.42 -25.30 -1.77
CA PHE A 201 -1.30 -24.22 -2.23
C PHE A 201 -1.86 -23.41 -1.06
N PHE A 202 -2.46 -24.09 -0.07
CA PHE A 202 -3.05 -23.41 1.06
C PHE A 202 -2.02 -22.71 1.95
N ASN A 203 -0.84 -23.31 2.14
CA ASN A 203 0.24 -22.67 2.89
C ASN A 203 0.75 -21.40 2.20
N LYS A 204 0.94 -21.43 0.88
CA LYS A 204 1.36 -20.24 0.12
C LYS A 204 0.29 -19.16 0.15
N LEU A 205 -0.97 -19.52 -0.06
CA LEU A 205 -2.08 -18.58 -0.01
C LEU A 205 -2.24 -17.96 1.39
N GLN A 206 -2.14 -18.76 2.44
CA GLN A 206 -2.25 -18.29 3.81
C GLN A 206 -1.07 -17.40 4.22
N GLY A 207 0.15 -17.74 3.81
CA GLY A 207 1.32 -16.88 3.99
C GLY A 207 1.14 -15.53 3.31
N GLU A 208 0.60 -15.51 2.10
CA GLU A 208 0.36 -14.26 1.38
C GLU A 208 -0.73 -13.40 2.03
N LEU A 209 -1.81 -14.03 2.50
CA LEU A 209 -2.85 -13.31 3.26
C LEU A 209 -2.33 -12.75 4.57
N GLN A 210 -1.39 -13.44 5.22
CA GLN A 210 -0.72 -12.91 6.41
C GLN A 210 0.09 -11.65 6.07
N LEU A 211 0.81 -11.65 4.95
CA LEU A 211 1.56 -10.48 4.48
C LEU A 211 0.61 -9.31 4.19
N VAL A 212 -0.47 -9.55 3.46
CA VAL A 212 -1.49 -8.52 3.18
C VAL A 212 -2.10 -7.98 4.48
N ALA A 213 -2.35 -8.84 5.47
CA ALA A 213 -2.86 -8.42 6.77
C ALA A 213 -1.84 -7.55 7.54
N GLN A 214 -0.55 -7.90 7.48
CA GLN A 214 0.52 -7.12 8.09
C GLN A 214 0.68 -5.76 7.40
N GLU A 215 0.74 -5.73 6.08
CA GLU A 215 0.81 -4.49 5.28
C GLU A 215 -0.36 -3.56 5.60
N PHE A 216 -1.56 -4.12 5.73
CA PHE A 216 -2.75 -3.35 6.11
C PHE A 216 -2.66 -2.79 7.53
N GLN A 217 -2.20 -3.59 8.49
CA GLN A 217 -2.01 -3.13 9.86
C GLN A 217 -0.98 -2.01 9.92
N GLU A 218 0.14 -2.14 9.21
CA GLU A 218 1.13 -1.08 9.10
C GLU A 218 0.56 0.21 8.49
N GLU A 219 -0.29 0.08 7.47
CA GLU A 219 -0.93 1.24 6.85
C GLU A 219 -1.96 1.91 7.78
N GLN A 220 -2.70 1.11 8.56
CA GLN A 220 -3.56 1.62 9.63
C GLN A 220 -2.76 2.36 10.70
N ASP A 221 -1.65 1.78 11.16
CA ASP A 221 -0.80 2.37 12.19
C ASP A 221 -0.15 3.68 11.69
N ARG A 222 0.31 3.72 10.44
CA ARG A 222 0.79 4.95 9.79
C ARG A 222 -0.32 6.00 9.71
N ARG A 223 -1.56 5.60 9.38
CA ARG A 223 -2.71 6.51 9.32
C ARG A 223 -3.06 7.07 10.70
N LEU A 224 -3.01 6.25 11.74
CA LEU A 224 -3.21 6.67 13.13
C LEU A 224 -2.13 7.65 13.56
N ALA A 225 -0.86 7.34 13.30
CA ALA A 225 0.27 8.22 13.59
C ALA A 225 0.13 9.59 12.90
N LEU A 226 -0.29 9.61 11.64
CA LEU A 226 -0.59 10.85 10.90
C LEU A 226 -1.65 11.70 11.61
N ARG A 227 -2.77 11.09 12.03
CA ARG A 227 -3.84 11.81 12.75
C ARG A 227 -3.37 12.36 14.09
N LEU A 228 -2.54 11.62 14.82
CA LEU A 228 -1.96 12.08 16.09
C LEU A 228 -1.01 13.28 15.90
N MET A 229 -0.41 13.44 14.72
CA MET A 229 0.43 14.59 14.39
C MET A 229 -0.36 15.84 13.96
N ALA A 230 -1.65 15.73 13.65
CA ALA A 230 -2.46 16.87 13.20
C ALA A 230 -2.52 18.00 14.24
N PRO A 231 -2.75 17.75 15.55
CA PRO A 231 -2.72 18.82 16.56
C PRO A 231 -1.34 19.49 16.67
N VAL A 232 -0.25 18.72 16.57
CA VAL A 232 1.12 19.25 16.60
C VAL A 232 1.35 20.19 15.42
N ALA A 233 0.92 19.80 14.22
CA ALA A 233 0.99 20.64 13.04
C ALA A 233 0.14 21.91 13.18
N LEU A 234 -1.05 21.84 13.80
CA LEU A 234 -1.86 23.02 14.10
C LEU A 234 -1.17 23.97 15.10
N TYR A 235 -0.49 23.46 16.12
CA TYR A 235 0.31 24.29 17.03
C TYR A 235 1.48 24.96 16.31
N VAL A 236 2.18 24.24 15.43
CA VAL A 236 3.26 24.81 14.59
C VAL A 236 2.70 25.89 13.68
N ALA A 237 1.54 25.65 13.04
CA ALA A 237 0.87 26.61 12.19
C ALA A 237 0.48 27.87 12.97
N ALA A 238 -0.13 27.72 14.14
CA ALA A 238 -0.53 28.81 15.02
C ALA A 238 0.67 29.63 15.51
N GLY A 239 1.78 28.97 15.89
CA GLY A 239 3.01 29.62 16.31
C GLY A 239 3.66 30.42 15.18
N ALA A 240 3.83 29.81 14.01
CA ALA A 240 4.38 30.47 12.83
C ALA A 240 3.48 31.63 12.35
N PHE A 241 2.16 31.48 12.45
CA PHE A 241 1.20 32.52 12.07
C PHE A 241 1.22 33.69 13.06
N SER A 242 1.32 33.39 14.36
CA SER A 242 1.48 34.41 15.40
C SER A 242 2.76 35.21 15.19
N TYR A 243 3.87 34.56 14.81
CA TYR A 243 5.12 35.23 14.49
C TYR A 243 5.01 36.11 13.23
N PHE A 244 4.30 35.64 12.21
CA PHE A 244 3.97 36.44 11.03
C PHE A 244 3.15 37.69 11.40
N ILE A 245 2.08 37.55 12.18
CA ILE A 245 1.26 38.69 12.65
C ILE A 245 2.11 39.68 13.45
N PHE A 246 2.96 39.17 14.34
CA PHE A 246 3.85 40.00 15.15
C PHE A 246 4.79 40.86 14.28
N ILE A 247 5.42 40.25 13.26
CA ILE A 247 6.27 40.98 12.32
C ILE A 247 5.47 42.03 11.54
N MET A 248 4.27 41.68 11.05
CA MET A 248 3.41 42.63 10.35
C MET A 248 2.97 43.79 11.23
N PHE A 249 2.66 43.54 12.51
CA PHE A 249 2.29 44.57 13.47
C PHE A 249 3.46 45.52 13.76
N LEU A 250 4.68 45.01 13.94
CA LEU A 250 5.88 45.84 14.08
C LEU A 250 6.11 46.69 12.82
N PHE A 251 5.92 46.11 11.64
CA PHE A 251 6.04 46.85 10.38
C PHE A 251 5.01 47.98 10.28
N LEU A 252 3.77 47.71 10.70
CA LEU A 252 2.70 48.70 10.73
C LEU A 252 3.03 49.86 11.69
N LEU A 253 3.51 49.57 12.90
CA LEU A 253 3.94 50.59 13.87
C LEU A 253 5.06 51.47 13.31
N VAL A 254 6.11 50.86 12.75
CA VAL A 254 7.24 51.60 12.15
C VAL A 254 6.76 52.44 10.94
N SER A 255 5.85 51.91 10.13
CA SER A 255 5.27 52.64 9.00
C SER A 255 4.44 53.84 9.45
N ILE A 256 3.65 53.69 10.51
CA ILE A 256 2.88 54.78 11.12
C ILE A 256 3.83 55.84 11.69
N GLU A 257 4.85 55.46 12.46
CA GLU A 257 5.82 56.41 13.03
C GLU A 257 6.55 57.18 11.92
N ALA A 258 7.01 56.49 10.87
CA ALA A 258 7.66 57.14 9.73
C ALA A 258 6.72 58.11 9.00
N SER A 259 5.43 57.75 8.86
CA SER A 259 4.42 58.61 8.24
C SER A 259 4.11 59.84 9.09
N VAL A 260 3.99 59.67 10.42
CA VAL A 260 3.79 60.78 11.38
C VAL A 260 5.02 61.69 11.42
N ARG A 261 6.24 61.16 11.44
CA ARG A 261 7.48 61.97 11.37
C ARG A 261 7.55 62.76 10.07
N ARG A 262 7.18 62.16 8.93
CA ARG A 262 7.11 62.87 7.64
C ARG A 262 6.10 64.02 7.68
N LEU A 263 4.91 63.79 8.21
CA LEU A 263 3.88 64.82 8.39
C LEU A 263 4.34 65.95 9.34
N ALA A 264 4.98 65.60 10.45
CA ALA A 264 5.54 66.57 11.40
C ALA A 264 6.69 67.38 10.78
N SER A 265 7.56 66.76 9.98
CA SER A 265 8.63 67.45 9.27
C SER A 265 8.13 68.34 8.12
N ALA A 266 7.00 67.98 7.48
CA ALA A 266 6.37 68.78 6.44
C ALA A 266 5.72 70.06 7.02
N GLY A 267 5.22 70.01 8.26
CA GLY A 267 4.66 71.16 8.96
C GLY A 267 5.67 72.24 9.36
N ASN A 268 6.96 71.91 9.49
CA ASN A 268 8.01 72.88 9.86
C ASN A 268 8.55 73.72 8.70
N SER A 269 8.20 73.39 7.45
CA SER A 269 8.66 74.11 6.24
C SER A 269 7.73 75.25 5.78
N ALA A 270 6.68 75.57 6.54
CA ALA A 270 5.62 76.50 6.13
C ALA A 270 5.60 77.86 6.86
N LEU A 271 6.73 78.34 7.39
CA LEU A 271 6.85 79.71 7.89
C LEU A 271 7.80 80.53 6.99
N PRO A 272 7.29 81.47 6.18
CA PRO A 272 8.15 82.38 5.43
C PRO A 272 8.88 83.33 6.39
N PRO A 273 10.11 83.78 6.06
CA PRO A 273 10.84 84.72 6.91
C PRO A 273 10.09 86.05 7.01
N LEU A 274 10.03 86.61 8.22
CA LEU A 274 9.48 87.94 8.49
C LEU A 274 10.17 88.99 7.58
N PRO A 275 9.40 89.91 6.95
CA PRO A 275 9.99 90.94 6.11
C PRO A 275 10.86 91.89 6.94
N ALA A 276 12.06 92.19 6.45
CA ALA A 276 12.95 93.17 7.05
C ALA A 276 12.32 94.57 7.02
N ALA A 277 12.44 95.30 8.13
CA ALA A 277 11.93 96.67 8.26
C ALA A 277 12.62 97.63 7.26
N PRO A 278 11.88 98.59 6.68
CA PRO A 278 12.44 99.54 5.72
C PRO A 278 13.34 100.54 6.43
N LYS A 279 14.51 100.79 5.82
CA LYS A 279 15.40 101.90 6.22
C LYS A 279 14.82 103.22 5.70
N VAL A 280 14.48 104.13 6.62
CA VAL A 280 14.52 105.58 6.42
C VAL A 280 15.14 106.19 7.66
#